data_AF-A0A3D4ECN8-F1
#
_entry.id   AF-A0A3D4ECN8-F1
#
_cell.length_a   1.000
_cell.length_b   1.000
_cell.length_c   1.000
_cell.angle_alpha   90.00
_cell.angle_beta   90.00
_cell.angle_gamma   90.00
#
_symmetry.space_group_name_H-M   'P 1'
#
loop_
_entity.id
_entity.type
_entity.pdbx_description
1 polymer ?
#
loop_
_entity_poly.entity_id
_entity_poly.type
_entity_poly.pdbx_seq_one_letter_code
_entity_poly.pdbx_strand_id
1 'polypeptide(L)'
;QQEGRDPFEQTKFVRSAYSADIKADYDAFDGKTVQVAGRIMSKRGMGKAIFCHIKDDRGQLQLYIRKDDVSEQEFADFRKYDIGDIIG
;
A
#
# COMPACT_ATOMS: atom_id res chain seq x y z
N GLN A 1 2.17 7.68 22.89
CA GLN A 1 1.78 8.80 22.00
C GLN A 1 3.05 9.54 21.61
N GLN A 2 3.77 9.13 20.56
CA GLN A 2 5.05 9.78 20.20
C GLN A 2 5.57 9.46 18.79
N GLU A 3 4.70 9.37 17.80
CA GLU A 3 5.11 9.55 16.40
C GLU A 3 4.07 10.51 15.85
N GLY A 4 4.47 11.73 15.47
CA GLY A 4 3.59 12.79 14.95
C GLY A 4 3.02 12.46 13.56
N ARG A 5 2.51 11.24 13.40
CA ARG A 5 1.74 10.74 12.28
C ARG A 5 0.34 10.52 12.82
N ASP A 6 -0.46 11.58 12.87
CA ASP A 6 -1.87 11.45 13.20
C ASP A 6 -2.50 10.54 12.12
N PRO A 7 -3.05 9.37 12.47
CA PRO A 7 -3.61 8.42 11.50
C PRO A 7 -4.83 8.99 10.74
N PHE A 8 -5.27 10.20 11.12
CA PHE A 8 -6.36 10.95 10.51
C PHE A 8 -5.93 12.30 9.92
N GLU A 9 -4.63 12.66 9.96
CA GLU A 9 -4.17 13.98 9.48
C GLU A 9 -4.17 14.09 7.94
N GLN A 10 -3.85 12.99 7.25
CA GLN A 10 -4.02 12.91 5.80
C GLN A 10 -5.49 12.70 5.45
N THR A 11 -6.28 13.77 5.49
CA THR A 11 -7.72 13.79 5.18
C THR A 11 -8.02 13.62 3.69
N LYS A 12 -7.00 13.59 2.83
CA LYS A 12 -7.13 13.48 1.38
C LYS A 12 -5.95 12.70 0.77
N PHE A 13 -6.15 11.41 0.56
CA PHE A 13 -5.25 10.63 -0.29
C PHE A 13 -5.69 10.80 -1.75
N VAL A 14 -4.82 11.37 -2.60
CA VAL A 14 -5.11 11.54 -4.03
C VAL A 14 -4.90 10.20 -4.71
N ARG A 15 -5.99 9.46 -4.87
CA ARG A 15 -5.92 8.15 -5.54
C ARG A 15 -5.86 8.32 -7.05
N SER A 16 -4.82 7.79 -7.67
CA SER A 16 -4.58 7.92 -9.12
C SER A 16 -5.27 6.81 -9.94
N ALA A 17 -5.50 5.62 -9.35
CA ALA A 17 -6.14 4.50 -10.04
C ALA A 17 -6.90 3.57 -9.07
N TYR A 18 -7.98 2.93 -9.52
CA TYR A 18 -8.63 1.84 -8.78
C TYR A 18 -7.88 0.52 -9.01
N SER A 19 -7.96 -0.42 -8.06
CA SER A 19 -7.41 -1.77 -8.22
C SER A 19 -7.96 -2.49 -9.46
N ALA A 20 -9.23 -2.28 -9.77
CA ALA A 20 -9.88 -2.84 -10.96
C ALA A 20 -9.35 -2.24 -12.28
N ASP A 21 -9.07 -0.94 -12.33
CA ASP A 21 -8.53 -0.27 -13.51
C ASP A 21 -7.11 -0.74 -13.83
N ILE A 22 -6.24 -0.83 -12.81
CA ILE A 22 -4.88 -1.37 -12.96
C ILE A 22 -4.92 -2.82 -13.45
N LYS A 23 -5.88 -3.61 -12.93
CA LYS A 23 -6.01 -5.02 -13.31
C LYS A 23 -6.60 -5.21 -14.71
N ALA A 24 -7.44 -4.28 -15.16
CA ALA A 24 -8.03 -4.30 -16.48
C ALA A 24 -7.01 -3.92 -17.57
N ASP A 25 -6.10 -3.00 -17.28
CA ASP A 25 -5.17 -2.44 -18.27
C ASP A 25 -3.74 -2.31 -17.73
N TYR A 26 -3.10 -3.45 -17.44
CA TYR A 26 -1.73 -3.49 -16.93
C TYR A 26 -0.73 -2.76 -17.84
N ASP A 27 -0.92 -2.87 -19.16
CA ASP A 27 -0.02 -2.28 -20.16
C ASP A 27 -0.05 -0.75 -20.12
N ALA A 28 -1.22 -0.14 -19.94
CA ALA A 28 -1.33 1.32 -19.80
C ALA A 28 -0.71 1.88 -18.51
N PHE A 29 -0.56 1.06 -17.47
CA PHE A 29 0.06 1.44 -16.20
C PHE A 29 1.48 0.90 -16.01
N ASP A 30 2.00 0.11 -16.95
CA ASP A 30 3.37 -0.37 -16.94
C ASP A 30 4.34 0.82 -16.96
N GLY A 31 5.30 0.82 -16.03
CA GLY A 31 6.26 1.92 -15.85
C GLY A 31 5.70 3.23 -15.30
N LYS A 32 4.39 3.32 -14.98
CA LYS A 32 3.80 4.53 -14.39
C LYS A 32 3.72 4.44 -12.86
N THR A 33 4.05 5.55 -12.20
CA THR A 33 3.81 5.69 -10.77
C THR A 33 2.32 5.87 -10.52
N VAL A 34 1.72 4.94 -9.76
CA VAL A 34 0.31 5.01 -9.37
C VAL A 34 0.18 5.10 -7.86
N GLN A 35 -0.83 5.86 -7.41
CA GLN A 35 -1.20 5.97 -6.01
C GLN A 35 -2.53 5.22 -5.80
N VAL A 36 -2.50 4.23 -4.91
CA VAL A 36 -3.64 3.36 -4.58
C VAL A 36 -3.82 3.35 -3.07
N ALA A 37 -5.07 3.32 -2.62
CA ALA A 37 -5.40 3.17 -1.21
C ALA A 37 -6.35 1.99 -1.04
N GLY A 38 -6.29 1.32 0.11
CA GLY A 38 -7.15 0.19 0.41
C GLY A 38 -6.88 -0.41 1.78
N ARG A 39 -7.76 -1.33 2.19
CA ARG A 39 -7.63 -2.07 3.45
C ARG A 39 -6.71 -3.27 3.29
N ILE A 40 -5.73 -3.44 4.17
CA ILE A 40 -4.88 -4.63 4.22
C ILE A 40 -5.75 -5.83 4.57
N MET A 41 -5.87 -6.77 3.63
CA MET A 41 -6.57 -8.04 3.82
C MET A 41 -5.62 -9.16 4.25
N SER A 42 -4.37 -9.10 3.77
CA SER A 42 -3.33 -10.03 4.19
C SER A 42 -1.95 -9.41 4.02
N LYS A 43 -1.01 -9.87 4.84
CA LYS A 43 0.38 -9.40 4.83
C LYS A 43 1.29 -10.57 5.15
N ARG A 44 2.36 -10.72 4.37
CA ARG A 44 3.40 -11.73 4.53
C ARG A 44 4.75 -11.05 4.36
N GLY A 45 5.49 -10.91 5.46
CA GLY A 45 6.87 -10.43 5.44
C GLY A 45 7.83 -11.61 5.35
N MET A 46 8.78 -11.58 4.41
CA MET A 46 9.84 -12.57 4.29
C MET A 46 11.18 -11.84 4.19
N GLY A 47 11.92 -11.79 5.31
CA GLY A 47 13.21 -11.09 5.37
C GLY A 47 13.11 -9.62 4.99
N LYS A 48 13.75 -9.23 3.87
CA LYS A 48 13.80 -7.85 3.35
C LYS A 48 12.66 -7.49 2.39
N ALA A 49 11.65 -8.35 2.23
CA ALA A 49 10.50 -8.08 1.37
C ALA A 49 9.18 -8.32 2.11
N ILE A 50 8.16 -7.58 1.72
CA ILE A 50 6.80 -7.70 2.25
C ILE A 50 5.84 -7.79 1.07
N PHE A 51 5.00 -8.82 1.11
CA PHE A 51 3.88 -8.99 0.20
C PHE A 51 2.60 -8.70 0.97
N CYS A 52 1.80 -7.78 0.47
CA CYS A 52 0.55 -7.37 1.10
C CYS A 52 -0.56 -7.41 0.06
N HIS A 53 -1.76 -7.82 0.45
CA HIS A 53 -2.96 -7.61 -0.36
C HIS A 53 -3.77 -6.50 0.25
N ILE A 54 -4.02 -5.46 -0.54
CA ILE A 54 -4.98 -4.41 -0.22
C ILE A 54 -6.30 -4.66 -0.96
N LYS A 55 -7.41 -4.34 -0.31
CA LYS A 55 -8.74 -4.31 -0.90
C LYS A 55 -9.26 -2.90 -0.89
N ASP A 56 -9.50 -2.38 -2.08
CA ASP A 56 -10.20 -1.13 -2.34
C ASP A 56 -11.68 -1.44 -2.66
N ASP A 57 -12.51 -0.40 -2.82
CA ASP A 57 -13.94 -0.51 -3.14
C ASP A 57 -14.22 -1.40 -4.37
N ARG A 58 -13.37 -1.34 -5.39
CA ARG A 58 -13.57 -2.08 -6.66
C ARG A 58 -12.89 -3.44 -6.73
N GLY A 59 -12.04 -3.81 -5.78
CA GLY A 59 -11.32 -5.07 -5.85
C GLY A 59 -10.05 -5.13 -5.02
N GLN A 60 -9.29 -6.21 -5.20
CA GLN A 60 -8.04 -6.48 -4.49
C GLN A 60 -6.81 -6.31 -5.38
N LEU A 61 -5.75 -5.75 -4.81
CA LEU A 61 -4.45 -5.57 -5.45
C LEU A 61 -3.34 -6.11 -4.53
N GLN A 62 -2.33 -6.74 -5.11
CA GLN A 62 -1.14 -7.19 -4.38
C GLN A 62 -0.06 -6.12 -4.46
N LEU A 63 0.47 -5.71 -3.32
CA LEU A 63 1.63 -4.84 -3.17
C LEU A 63 2.87 -5.68 -2.88
N TYR A 64 3.97 -5.32 -3.53
CA TYR A 64 5.29 -5.87 -3.29
C TYR A 64 6.23 -4.77 -2.84
N ILE A 65 6.71 -4.86 -1.61
CA ILE A 65 7.53 -3.84 -0.98
C ILE A 65 8.88 -4.46 -0.62
N ARG A 66 9.96 -3.88 -1.14
CA ARG A 66 11.33 -4.30 -0.84
C ARG A 66 12.00 -3.25 0.01
N LYS A 67 12.75 -3.68 1.03
CA LYS A 67 13.56 -2.79 1.88
C LYS A 67 14.58 -1.96 1.08
N ASP A 68 14.97 -2.41 -0.10
CA ASP A 68 15.93 -1.71 -0.97
C ASP A 68 15.28 -0.55 -1.74
N ASP A 69 13.98 -0.65 -2.03
CA ASP A 69 13.21 0.33 -2.81
C ASP A 69 12.52 1.39 -1.92
N VAL A 70 12.54 1.21 -0.59
CA VAL A 70 11.93 2.15 0.37
C VAL A 70 12.90 2.47 1.50
N SER A 71 12.72 3.62 2.13
CA SER A 71 13.51 4.02 3.30
C SER A 71 13.36 3.03 4.46
N GLU A 72 14.38 2.88 5.31
CA GLU A 72 14.33 1.96 6.46
C GLU A 72 13.20 2.28 7.44
N GLN A 73 12.89 3.56 7.63
CA GLN A 73 11.76 3.99 8.45
C GLN A 73 10.43 3.53 7.85
N GLU A 74 10.17 3.83 6.57
CA GLU A 74 8.95 3.40 5.87
C GLU A 74 8.77 1.88 5.91
N PHE A 75 9.85 1.11 5.75
CA PHE A 75 9.79 -0.35 5.85
C PHE A 75 9.46 -0.81 7.28
N ALA A 76 10.03 -0.16 8.29
CA ALA A 76 9.75 -0.46 9.69
C ALA A 76 8.30 -0.10 10.07
N ASP A 77 7.79 1.02 9.58
CA ASP A 77 6.40 1.43 9.78
C ASP A 77 5.43 0.51 9.06
N PHE A 78 5.74 0.11 7.82
CA PHE A 78 4.91 -0.87 7.10
C PHE A 78 4.85 -2.23 7.83
N ARG A 79 5.91 -2.58 8.56
CA ARG A 79 5.91 -3.77 9.42
C ARG A 79 5.01 -3.62 10.64
N LYS A 80 4.74 -2.41 11.14
CA LYS A 80 3.82 -2.17 12.25
C LYS A 80 2.34 -2.27 11.83
N TYR A 81 2.01 -2.02 10.56
CA TYR A 81 0.61 -2.14 10.09
C TYR A 81 0.11 -3.58 10.16
N ASP A 82 -1.14 -3.75 10.56
CA ASP A 82 -1.81 -5.04 10.74
C ASP A 82 -2.93 -5.26 9.72
N ILE A 83 -3.44 -6.49 9.71
CA ILE A 83 -4.58 -6.85 8.85
C ILE A 83 -5.81 -6.07 9.34
N GLY A 84 -6.46 -5.34 8.44
CA GLY A 84 -7.61 -4.49 8.75
C GLY A 84 -7.30 -2.99 8.70
N ASP A 85 -6.02 -2.61 8.75
CA ASP A 85 -5.60 -1.21 8.58
C ASP A 85 -5.83 -0.72 7.15
N ILE A 86 -6.16 0.56 7.02
CA ILE A 86 -6.29 1.23 5.73
C ILE A 86 -4.96 1.92 5.43
N ILE A 87 -4.38 1.60 4.26
CA ILE A 87 -3.13 2.19 3.78
C ILE A 87 -3.36 2.88 2.44
N GLY A 88 -2.57 3.91 2.15
CA GLY A 88 -2.56 4.68 0.91
C GLY A 88 -1.25 5.42 0.80
#